data_AF-A0A076MWC8-F1
#
_entry.id   AF-A0A076MWC8-F1
#
_cell.length_a   1.000
_cell.length_b   1.000
_cell.length_c   1.000
_cell.angle_alpha   90.00
_cell.angle_beta   90.00
_cell.angle_gamma   90.00
#
_symmetry.space_group_name_H-M   'P 1'
#
loop_
_entity.id
_entity.type
_entity.pdbx_description
1 polymer ?
#
loop_
_entity_poly.entity_id
_entity_poly.type
_entity_poly.pdbx_seq_one_letter_code
_entity_poly.pdbx_strand_id
1 'polypeptide(L)'
;MDIRDLDRRVLAEMDKIVSGLTDLGLRTPCAGWTLGDDPYRAYAKSVDAFLAASADDTVLDREVTVREFGTFPAPVALTMHLVDSVAHGWDLARTLDAPYEPDPEAVHVALRFAERMRTRPRPDDDVFAPAVAIAPDAGELDRFPALTGRDPAWR
;
A
#
# COMPACT_ATOMS: atom_id res chain seq x y z
N MET A 1 -5.41 10.64 -15.90
CA MET A 1 -4.24 9.94 -15.35
C MET A 1 -4.61 8.47 -15.23
N ASP A 2 -3.73 7.57 -15.66
CA ASP A 2 -3.96 6.13 -15.52
C ASP A 2 -3.45 5.65 -14.15
N ILE A 3 -4.35 5.11 -13.33
CA ILE A 3 -4.02 4.61 -11.99
C ILE A 3 -3.01 3.46 -12.06
N ARG A 4 -3.03 2.68 -13.14
CA ARG A 4 -2.14 1.52 -13.35
C ARG A 4 -0.70 1.96 -13.52
N ASP A 5 -0.48 3.15 -14.08
CA ASP A 5 0.86 3.71 -14.22
C ASP A 5 1.44 4.17 -12.89
N LEU A 6 0.60 4.72 -12.01
CA LEU A 6 1.00 5.04 -10.63
C LEU A 6 1.30 3.78 -9.84
N ASP A 7 0.42 2.77 -9.91
CA ASP A 7 0.62 1.46 -9.26
C ASP A 7 1.96 0.87 -9.67
N ARG A 8 2.27 0.83 -10.97
CA ARG A 8 3.54 0.30 -11.47
C ARG A 8 4.75 1.04 -10.89
N ARG A 9 4.68 2.36 -10.72
CA ARG A 9 5.79 3.15 -10.15
C ARG A 9 5.97 2.92 -8.66
N VAL A 10 4.88 2.79 -7.90
CA VAL A 10 4.95 2.45 -6.47
C VAL A 10 5.47 1.02 -6.27
N LEU A 11 5.00 0.06 -7.06
CA LEU A 11 5.51 -1.32 -7.00
C LEU A 11 6.99 -1.41 -7.36
N ALA A 12 7.46 -0.62 -8.33
CA ALA A 12 8.89 -0.53 -8.65
C ALA A 12 9.72 0.11 -7.50
N GLU A 13 9.13 1.03 -6.73
CA GLU A 13 9.78 1.59 -5.54
C GLU A 13 9.86 0.56 -4.41
N MET A 14 8.79 -0.19 -4.18
CA MET A 14 8.76 -1.27 -3.19
C MET A 14 9.74 -2.40 -3.54
N ASP A 15 9.88 -2.76 -4.82
CA ASP A 15 10.84 -3.80 -5.28
C ASP A 15 12.28 -3.49 -4.84
N LYS A 16 12.70 -2.22 -4.82
CA LYS A 16 14.02 -1.79 -4.33
C LYS A 16 14.24 -2.13 -2.85
N ILE A 17 13.18 -2.08 -2.04
CA ILE A 17 13.23 -2.41 -0.62
C ILE A 17 13.19 -3.93 -0.44
N VAL A 18 12.24 -4.61 -1.09
CA VAL A 18 12.01 -6.05 -0.91
C VAL A 18 13.17 -6.89 -1.46
N SER A 19 13.81 -6.47 -2.56
CA SER A 19 14.99 -7.14 -3.12
C SER A 19 16.22 -7.10 -2.21
N GLY A 20 16.27 -6.15 -1.27
CA GLY A 20 17.32 -6.02 -0.27
C GLY A 20 17.11 -6.85 1.01
N LEU A 21 15.96 -7.53 1.15
CA LEU A 21 15.63 -8.27 2.36
C LEU A 21 16.57 -9.47 2.56
N THR A 22 17.15 -9.55 3.75
CA THR A 22 17.96 -10.67 4.22
C THR A 22 17.45 -11.13 5.58
N ASP A 23 17.65 -12.41 5.93
CA ASP A 23 17.22 -13.03 7.21
C ASP A 23 15.69 -13.18 7.39
N LEU A 24 15.13 -14.17 6.71
CA LEU A 24 13.68 -14.38 6.54
C LEU A 24 13.14 -15.51 7.43
N GLY A 25 13.98 -16.04 8.33
CA GLY A 25 13.67 -17.17 9.20
C GLY A 25 12.91 -16.80 10.47
N LEU A 26 12.60 -15.52 10.69
CA LEU A 26 11.89 -15.04 11.87
C LEU A 26 10.40 -15.42 11.82
N ARG A 27 9.86 -15.80 12.98
CA ARG A 27 8.42 -16.08 13.09
C ARG A 27 7.64 -14.80 12.89
N THR A 28 6.68 -14.82 11.99
CA THR A 28 5.75 -13.71 11.82
C THR A 28 4.67 -13.77 12.92
N PRO A 29 4.04 -12.62 13.28
CA PRO A 29 2.91 -12.58 14.20
C PRO A 29 1.67 -13.31 13.66
N CYS A 30 1.60 -13.52 12.35
CA CYS A 30 0.53 -14.24 11.65
C CYS A 30 0.78 -15.74 11.78
N ALA A 31 0.26 -16.35 12.85
CA ALA A 31 0.40 -17.78 13.11
C ALA A 31 -0.04 -18.62 11.89
N GLY A 32 0.88 -19.42 11.33
CA GLY A 32 0.67 -20.25 10.15
C GLY A 32 1.20 -19.67 8.83
N TRP A 33 1.70 -18.44 8.84
CA TRP A 33 2.36 -17.82 7.68
C TRP A 33 3.86 -17.75 7.90
N THR A 34 4.61 -18.28 6.95
CA THR A 34 6.05 -18.02 6.80
C THR A 34 6.25 -17.19 5.55
N LEU A 35 7.35 -16.43 5.47
CA LEU A 35 7.73 -15.73 4.26
C LEU A 35 8.09 -16.69 3.10
N GLY A 36 8.06 -18.01 3.36
CA GLY A 36 8.52 -19.04 2.44
C GLY A 36 10.04 -19.07 2.34
N ASP A 37 10.56 -19.87 1.41
CA ASP A 37 12.00 -20.01 1.20
C ASP A 37 12.60 -18.82 0.43
N ASP A 38 11.78 -18.11 -0.35
CA ASP A 38 12.18 -16.99 -1.23
C ASP A 38 11.04 -15.95 -1.36
N PRO A 39 10.87 -15.06 -0.36
CA PRO A 39 9.83 -14.05 -0.34
C PRO A 39 10.01 -12.97 -1.40
N TYR A 40 11.25 -12.65 -1.77
CA TYR A 40 11.47 -11.69 -2.86
C TYR A 40 10.90 -12.24 -4.16
N ARG A 41 11.21 -13.50 -4.50
CA ARG A 41 10.65 -14.13 -5.69
C ARG A 41 9.14 -14.28 -5.62
N ALA A 42 8.59 -14.57 -4.44
CA ALA A 42 7.14 -14.63 -4.25
C ALA A 42 6.48 -13.27 -4.51
N TYR A 43 7.05 -12.19 -3.97
CA TYR A 43 6.62 -10.81 -4.21
C TYR A 43 6.74 -10.42 -5.68
N ALA A 44 7.90 -10.61 -6.30
CA ALA A 44 8.12 -10.28 -7.72
C ALA A 44 7.11 -11.01 -8.62
N LYS A 45 6.84 -12.29 -8.34
CA LYS A 45 5.82 -13.06 -9.06
C LYS A 45 4.41 -12.50 -8.87
N SER A 46 4.06 -12.00 -7.68
CA SER A 46 2.73 -11.39 -7.47
C SER A 46 2.60 -10.05 -8.19
N VAL A 47 3.67 -9.25 -8.22
CA VAL A 47 3.74 -8.00 -8.99
C VAL A 47 3.55 -8.29 -10.48
N ASP A 48 4.28 -9.25 -11.04
CA ASP A 48 4.14 -9.66 -12.45
C ASP A 48 2.71 -10.10 -12.77
N ALA A 49 2.11 -10.92 -11.89
CA ALA A 49 0.74 -11.39 -12.07
C ALA A 49 -0.28 -10.24 -12.02
N PHE A 50 -0.11 -9.30 -11.09
CA PHE A 50 -0.96 -8.11 -10.99
C PHE A 50 -0.85 -7.23 -12.25
N LEU A 51 0.38 -6.89 -12.66
CA LEU A 51 0.62 -6.04 -13.83
C LEU A 51 0.09 -6.68 -15.11
N ALA A 52 0.25 -7.99 -15.28
CA ALA A 52 -0.30 -8.73 -16.40
C ALA A 52 -1.83 -8.73 -16.38
N ALA A 53 -2.44 -8.94 -15.20
CA ALA A 53 -3.89 -8.96 -15.05
C ALA A 53 -4.53 -7.59 -15.28
N SER A 54 -3.85 -6.49 -14.94
CA SER A 54 -4.38 -5.13 -15.10
C SER A 54 -4.07 -4.47 -16.44
N ALA A 55 -3.21 -5.08 -17.27
CA ALA A 55 -2.75 -4.49 -18.53
C ALA A 55 -3.86 -4.37 -19.59
N ASP A 56 -4.86 -5.25 -19.54
CA ASP A 56 -6.00 -5.23 -20.46
C ASP A 56 -6.97 -4.11 -20.08
N ASP A 57 -7.18 -3.13 -20.98
CA ASP A 57 -8.09 -2.00 -20.76
C ASP A 57 -9.53 -2.44 -20.48
N THR A 58 -9.95 -3.61 -20.98
CA THR A 58 -11.29 -4.16 -20.70
C THR A 58 -11.49 -4.51 -19.22
N VAL A 59 -10.42 -4.55 -18.42
CA VAL A 59 -10.49 -4.72 -16.97
C VAL A 59 -11.15 -3.52 -16.31
N LEU A 60 -10.98 -2.31 -16.86
CA LEU A 60 -11.53 -1.08 -16.27
C LEU A 60 -13.07 -1.07 -16.24
N ASP A 61 -13.70 -1.92 -17.06
CA ASP A 61 -15.15 -2.10 -17.12
C ASP A 61 -15.65 -3.25 -16.23
N ARG A 62 -14.77 -3.94 -15.50
CA ARG A 62 -15.11 -5.11 -14.68
C ARG A 62 -15.32 -4.75 -13.23
N GLU A 63 -16.12 -5.60 -12.57
CA GLU A 63 -16.22 -5.65 -11.12
C GLU A 63 -15.12 -6.58 -10.56
N VAL A 64 -14.44 -6.12 -9.51
CA VAL A 64 -13.35 -6.83 -8.82
C VAL A 64 -13.72 -7.00 -7.35
N THR A 65 -13.67 -8.24 -6.87
CA THR A 65 -13.84 -8.52 -5.44
C THR A 65 -12.51 -8.30 -4.73
N VAL A 66 -12.46 -7.26 -3.90
CA VAL A 66 -11.41 -7.08 -2.90
C VAL A 66 -11.84 -7.87 -1.66
N ARG A 67 -11.06 -8.89 -1.34
CA ARG A 67 -11.30 -9.75 -0.18
C ARG A 67 -11.46 -8.88 1.08
N GLU A 68 -12.36 -9.25 1.98
CA GLU A 68 -12.75 -8.49 3.19
C GLU A 68 -13.49 -7.15 2.97
N PHE A 69 -13.41 -6.53 1.79
CA PHE A 69 -14.03 -5.22 1.50
C PHE A 69 -15.24 -5.27 0.58
N GLY A 70 -15.39 -6.34 -0.22
CA GLY A 70 -16.51 -6.53 -1.14
C GLY A 70 -16.13 -6.32 -2.61
N THR A 71 -17.14 -6.10 -3.44
CA THR A 71 -16.98 -5.97 -4.89
C THR A 71 -17.07 -4.52 -5.32
N PHE A 72 -16.13 -4.08 -6.16
CA PHE A 72 -15.99 -2.70 -6.63
C PHE A 72 -15.71 -2.64 -8.13
N PRO A 73 -16.02 -1.53 -8.80
CA PRO A 73 -15.48 -1.25 -10.13
C PRO A 73 -13.95 -1.31 -10.11
N ALA A 74 -13.34 -1.92 -11.12
CA ALA A 74 -11.89 -2.09 -11.19
C ALA A 74 -11.07 -0.81 -10.95
N PRO A 75 -11.45 0.39 -11.45
CA PRO A 75 -10.71 1.62 -11.14
C PRO A 75 -10.64 1.92 -9.63
N VAL A 76 -11.69 1.58 -8.88
CA VAL A 76 -11.72 1.73 -7.42
C VAL A 76 -10.81 0.69 -6.76
N ALA A 77 -10.90 -0.57 -7.18
CA ALA A 77 -10.05 -1.64 -6.66
C ALA A 77 -8.55 -1.39 -6.92
N LEU A 78 -8.19 -0.87 -8.11
CA LEU A 78 -6.83 -0.45 -8.43
C LEU A 78 -6.38 0.73 -7.55
N THR A 79 -7.25 1.71 -7.31
CA THR A 79 -6.93 2.82 -6.38
C THR A 79 -6.72 2.31 -4.95
N MET A 80 -7.50 1.33 -4.50
CA MET A 80 -7.31 0.70 -3.19
C MET A 80 -5.96 -0.02 -3.12
N HIS A 81 -5.58 -0.75 -4.18
CA HIS A 81 -4.27 -1.40 -4.28
C HIS A 81 -3.12 -0.39 -4.25
N LEU A 82 -3.25 0.75 -4.93
CA LEU A 82 -2.26 1.83 -4.88
C LEU A 82 -2.08 2.36 -3.46
N VAL A 83 -3.18 2.66 -2.77
CA VAL A 83 -3.17 3.17 -1.38
C VAL A 83 -2.48 2.18 -0.45
N ASP A 84 -2.80 0.89 -0.59
CA ASP A 84 -2.20 -0.19 0.20
C ASP A 84 -0.69 -0.30 -0.06
N SER A 85 -0.29 -0.25 -1.33
CA SER A 85 1.12 -0.29 -1.75
C SER A 85 1.92 0.91 -1.21
N VAL A 86 1.36 2.12 -1.26
CA VAL A 86 2.03 3.31 -0.71
C VAL A 86 2.22 3.19 0.80
N ALA A 87 1.19 2.71 1.53
CA ALA A 87 1.22 2.54 2.97
C ALA A 87 2.23 1.47 3.41
N HIS A 88 2.23 0.32 2.74
CA HIS A 88 3.10 -0.79 3.10
C HIS A 88 4.53 -0.61 2.59
N GLY A 89 4.74 0.12 1.49
CA GLY A 89 6.07 0.59 1.11
C GLY A 89 6.68 1.48 2.19
N TRP A 90 5.88 2.39 2.76
CA TRP A 90 6.29 3.22 3.90
C TRP A 90 6.60 2.38 5.15
N ASP A 91 5.74 1.42 5.49
CA ASP A 91 5.94 0.53 6.63
C ASP A 91 7.27 -0.23 6.53
N LEU A 92 7.53 -0.83 5.36
CA LEU A 92 8.77 -1.56 5.08
C LEU A 92 10.00 -0.65 5.17
N ALA A 93 9.96 0.49 4.48
CA ALA A 93 11.05 1.45 4.49
C ALA A 93 11.39 1.90 5.92
N ARG A 94 10.36 2.24 6.70
CA ARG A 94 10.54 2.73 8.06
C ARG A 94 11.06 1.67 9.02
N THR A 95 10.62 0.43 8.84
CA THR A 95 11.05 -0.73 9.63
C THR A 95 12.50 -1.11 9.34
N LEU A 96 12.91 -1.01 8.07
CA LEU A 96 14.22 -1.45 7.60
C LEU A 96 15.25 -0.31 7.55
N ASP A 97 14.86 0.91 7.93
CA ASP A 97 15.66 2.13 7.76
C ASP A 97 16.17 2.30 6.30
N ALA A 98 15.30 1.99 5.34
CA ALA A 98 15.60 2.05 3.91
C ALA A 98 15.10 3.36 3.28
N PRO A 99 15.77 3.88 2.23
CA PRO A 99 15.25 5.00 1.44
C PRO A 99 13.90 4.65 0.82
N TYR A 100 12.99 5.62 0.79
CA TYR A 100 11.67 5.48 0.15
C TYR A 100 11.22 6.79 -0.45
N GLU A 101 11.23 6.85 -1.78
CA GLU A 101 10.90 8.02 -2.59
C GLU A 101 9.78 7.66 -3.58
N PRO A 102 8.56 7.34 -3.11
CA PRO A 102 7.44 7.03 -3.99
C PRO A 102 7.07 8.22 -4.85
N ASP A 103 6.41 7.96 -5.98
CA ASP A 103 5.87 9.01 -6.85
C ASP A 103 4.99 9.98 -6.02
N PRO A 104 5.29 11.29 -5.97
CA PRO A 104 4.50 12.26 -5.21
C PRO A 104 3.02 12.27 -5.56
N GLU A 105 2.68 12.00 -6.83
CA GLU A 105 1.29 11.93 -7.28
C GLU A 105 0.58 10.68 -6.72
N ALA A 106 1.29 9.56 -6.56
CA ALA A 106 0.74 8.37 -5.91
C ALA A 106 0.46 8.63 -4.42
N VAL A 107 1.37 9.34 -3.74
CA VAL A 107 1.19 9.78 -2.36
C VAL A 107 -0.01 10.71 -2.25
N HIS A 108 -0.16 11.65 -3.19
CA HIS A 108 -1.30 12.57 -3.23
C HIS A 108 -2.63 11.81 -3.38
N VAL A 109 -2.72 10.89 -4.34
CA VAL A 109 -3.91 10.05 -4.55
C VAL A 109 -4.23 9.24 -3.28
N ALA A 110 -3.21 8.65 -2.65
CA ALA A 110 -3.38 7.87 -1.43
C ALA A 110 -3.92 8.72 -0.26
N LEU A 111 -3.36 9.92 -0.06
CA LEU A 111 -3.83 10.88 0.95
C LEU A 111 -5.29 11.26 0.72
N ARG A 112 -5.65 11.67 -0.49
CA ARG A 112 -7.03 12.07 -0.85
C ARG A 112 -8.02 10.92 -0.69
N PHE A 113 -7.60 9.69 -0.97
CA PHE A 113 -8.42 8.50 -0.76
C PHE A 113 -8.66 8.24 0.74
N ALA A 114 -7.60 8.27 1.56
CA ALA A 114 -7.68 8.08 3.00
C ALA A 114 -8.54 9.15 3.70
N GLU A 115 -8.42 10.41 3.29
CA GLU A 115 -9.29 11.50 3.79
C GLU A 115 -10.76 11.21 3.51
N ARG A 116 -11.09 10.74 2.30
CA ARG A 116 -12.46 10.38 1.92
C ARG A 116 -12.99 9.21 2.75
N MET A 117 -12.17 8.18 2.97
CA MET A 117 -12.55 7.03 3.79
C MET A 117 -12.91 7.46 5.22
N ARG A 118 -12.17 8.42 5.79
CA ARG A 118 -12.45 8.96 7.12
C ARG A 118 -13.74 9.76 7.25
N THR A 119 -14.36 10.18 6.16
CA THR A 119 -15.67 10.86 6.20
C THR A 119 -16.83 9.87 6.32
N ARG A 120 -16.59 8.57 6.13
CA ARG A 120 -17.63 7.54 6.24
C ARG A 120 -17.90 7.18 7.71
N PRO A 121 -19.13 6.74 8.05
CA PRO A 121 -19.43 6.24 9.39
C PRO A 121 -18.48 5.09 9.77
N ARG A 122 -17.84 5.19 10.94
CA ARG A 122 -16.90 4.19 11.44
C ARG A 122 -17.65 3.05 12.15
N PRO A 123 -17.50 1.79 11.72
CA PRO A 123 -17.77 0.66 12.59
C PRO A 123 -16.75 0.65 13.75
N ASP A 124 -17.04 -0.07 14.83
CA ASP A 124 -16.10 -0.22 15.97
C ASP A 124 -14.76 -0.88 15.53
N ASP A 125 -14.78 -1.65 14.43
CA ASP A 125 -13.62 -2.25 13.76
C ASP A 125 -13.23 -1.48 12.48
N ASP A 126 -12.83 -0.22 12.62
CA ASP A 126 -12.34 0.57 11.48
C ASP A 126 -10.99 0.05 10.97
N VAL A 127 -10.81 0.10 9.65
CA VAL A 127 -9.63 -0.38 8.93
C VAL A 127 -8.39 0.46 9.26
N PHE A 128 -8.60 1.72 9.67
CA PHE A 128 -7.53 2.62 10.11
C PHE A 128 -7.60 2.92 11.60
N ALA A 129 -6.43 2.88 12.24
CA ALA A 129 -6.25 3.35 13.60
C ALA A 129 -6.58 4.86 13.74
N PRO A 130 -6.72 5.38 14.97
CA PRO A 130 -6.85 6.81 15.21
C PRO A 130 -5.70 7.60 14.56
N ALA A 131 -6.01 8.77 13.97
CA ALA A 131 -4.98 9.57 13.30
C ALA A 131 -4.01 10.13 14.35
N VAL A 132 -2.73 10.20 13.97
CA VAL A 132 -1.66 10.77 14.78
C VAL A 132 -1.50 12.25 14.45
N ALA A 133 -1.30 13.08 15.47
CA ALA A 133 -1.05 14.51 15.28
C ALA A 133 0.37 14.74 14.78
N ILE A 134 0.53 15.58 13.75
CA ILE A 134 1.80 15.94 13.14
C ILE A 134 1.85 17.44 12.86
N ALA A 135 3.03 17.94 12.47
CA ALA A 135 3.20 19.35 12.12
C ALA A 135 2.27 19.78 10.97
N PRO A 136 1.67 20.97 11.03
CA PRO A 136 0.69 21.43 10.04
C PRO A 136 1.31 21.62 8.64
N ASP A 137 2.62 21.80 8.54
CA ASP A 137 3.39 21.98 7.30
C ASP A 137 4.12 20.70 6.84
N ALA A 138 3.90 19.56 7.51
CA ALA A 138 4.47 18.28 7.10
C ALA A 138 4.11 17.89 5.65
N GLY A 139 5.02 17.17 4.99
CA GLY A 139 4.80 16.70 3.62
C GLY A 139 3.69 15.67 3.53
N GLU A 140 3.18 15.41 2.33
CA GLU A 140 2.10 14.42 2.14
C GLU A 140 2.52 13.00 2.52
N LEU A 141 3.81 12.66 2.36
CA LEU A 141 4.37 11.36 2.76
C LEU A 141 4.43 11.17 4.28
N ASP A 142 4.33 12.24 5.09
CA ASP A 142 4.16 12.14 6.54
C ASP A 142 2.68 12.19 6.94
N ARG A 143 1.89 13.01 6.24
CA ARG A 143 0.45 13.16 6.47
C ARG A 143 -0.33 11.89 6.21
N PHE A 144 -0.04 11.19 5.12
CA PHE A 144 -0.78 9.98 4.76
C PHE A 144 -0.62 8.85 5.81
N PRO A 145 0.61 8.46 6.24
CA PRO A 145 0.78 7.52 7.34
C PRO A 145 0.11 7.98 8.64
N ALA A 146 0.28 9.25 9.04
CA ALA A 146 -0.35 9.81 10.23
C ALA A 146 -1.88 9.71 10.19
N LEU A 147 -2.48 9.95 9.03
CA LEU A 147 -3.93 9.87 8.82
C LEU A 147 -4.48 8.44 8.97
N THR A 148 -3.67 7.45 8.60
CA THR A 148 -3.98 6.01 8.74
C THR A 148 -3.57 5.43 10.10
N GLY A 149 -3.08 6.30 11.01
CA GLY A 149 -2.75 5.98 12.39
C GLY A 149 -1.34 5.45 12.63
N ARG A 150 -0.45 5.57 11.64
CA ARG A 150 0.98 5.31 11.80
C ARG A 150 1.65 6.57 12.34
N ASP A 151 2.46 6.43 13.39
CA ASP A 151 3.26 7.56 13.89
C ASP A 151 4.53 7.71 13.03
N PRO A 152 4.72 8.79 12.27
CA PRO A 152 5.91 8.94 11.43
C PRO A 152 7.22 8.99 12.22
N ALA A 153 7.15 9.35 13.51
CA ALA A 153 8.30 9.45 14.40
C ALA A 153 8.66 8.14 15.12
N TRP A 154 7.86 7.07 15.00
CA TRP A 154 8.10 5.80 15.69
C TRP A 154 9.44 5.17 15.29
N ARG A 155 10.11 4.50 16.23
CA ARG A 155 11.37 3.79 16.01
C ARG A 155 11.26 2.37 16.53
#